data_AF-A0A973GL16-F1
#
_entry.id   AF-A0A973GL16-F1
#
_cell.length_a   1.000
_cell.length_b   1.000
_cell.length_c   1.000
_cell.angle_alpha   90.00
_cell.angle_beta   90.00
_cell.angle_gamma   90.00
#
_symmetry.space_group_name_H-M   'P 1'
#
loop_
_entity.id
_entity.type
_entity.pdbx_description
1 polymer ?
#
loop_
_entity_poly.entity_id
_entity_poly.type
_entity_poly.pdbx_seq_one_letter_code
_entity_poly.pdbx_strand_id
1 'polypeptide(L)' 'MAGTIEGGRKAAAKNMARNPNFYAEIGRKGGQKGTTGGFAANPELARIAGAKGGRISRRRKAA' A
#
# COMPACT_ATOMS: atom_id res chain seq x y z
N MET A 1 -6.76 -21.05 -19.12
CA MET A 1 -6.38 -22.03 -18.09
C MET A 1 -5.84 -21.30 -16.87
N ALA A 2 -6.01 -21.85 -15.67
CA ALA A 2 -5.34 -21.32 -14.48
C ALA A 2 -3.82 -21.50 -14.62
N GLY A 3 -3.03 -20.58 -14.06
CA GLY A 3 -1.57 -20.64 -14.12
C GLY A 3 -0.91 -20.18 -15.43
N THR A 4 -1.69 -19.88 -16.49
CA THR A 4 -1.14 -19.31 -17.74
C THR A 4 -1.19 -17.79 -17.74
N ILE A 5 -0.30 -17.15 -18.52
CA ILE A 5 -0.27 -15.69 -18.68
C ILE A 5 -1.64 -15.17 -19.16
N GLU A 6 -2.25 -15.84 -20.13
CA GLU A 6 -3.56 -15.48 -20.65
C GLU A 6 -4.67 -15.59 -19.58
N GLY A 7 -4.62 -16.64 -18.76
CA GLY A 7 -5.52 -16.80 -17.62
C GLY A 7 -5.37 -15.67 -16.60
N GLY A 8 -4.13 -15.28 -16.30
CA GLY A 8 -3.82 -14.15 -15.41
C GLY A 8 -4.38 -12.82 -15.93
N ARG A 9 -4.23 -12.55 -17.24
CA ARG A 9 -4.79 -11.34 -17.87
C ARG A 9 -6.31 -11.30 -17.80
N LYS A 10 -6.99 -12.42 -18.08
CA LYS A 10 -8.46 -12.52 -17.96
C LYS A 10 -8.94 -12.32 -16.52
N ALA A 11 -8.23 -12.89 -15.54
CA ALA A 11 -8.53 -12.70 -14.13
C ALA A 11 -8.35 -11.24 -13.69
N ALA A 12 -7.25 -10.58 -14.11
CA ALA A 12 -6.99 -9.17 -13.82
C ALA A 12 -8.10 -8.27 -14.38
N ALA A 13 -8.50 -8.47 -15.64
CA ALA A 13 -9.58 -7.72 -16.27
C ALA A 13 -10.92 -7.88 -15.50
N LYS A 14 -11.26 -9.13 -15.11
CA LYS A 14 -12.47 -9.40 -14.32
C LYS A 14 -12.43 -8.76 -12.93
N ASN A 15 -11.29 -8.80 -12.25
CA ASN A 15 -11.12 -8.20 -10.93
C ASN A 15 -11.26 -6.67 -11.00
N MET A 16 -10.66 -6.03 -12.01
CA MET A 16 -10.74 -4.58 -12.21
C MET A 16 -12.15 -4.13 -12.58
N ALA A 17 -12.85 -4.88 -13.42
CA ALA A 17 -14.24 -4.58 -13.80
C ALA A 17 -15.19 -4.67 -12.59
N ARG A 18 -14.95 -5.59 -11.64
CA ARG A 18 -15.76 -5.74 -10.44
C ARG A 18 -15.42 -4.72 -9.36
N ASN A 19 -14.13 -4.41 -9.19
CA ASN A 19 -13.66 -3.41 -8.25
C ASN A 19 -12.42 -2.71 -8.84
N PRO A 20 -12.54 -1.44 -9.27
CA PRO A 20 -11.41 -0.66 -9.77
C PRO A 20 -10.27 -0.51 -8.73
N ASN A 21 -10.59 -0.60 -7.44
CA ASN A 21 -9.63 -0.48 -6.35
C ASN A 21 -9.06 -1.83 -5.87
N PHE A 22 -9.36 -2.94 -6.56
CA PHE A 22 -9.00 -4.28 -6.12
C PHE A 22 -7.52 -4.41 -5.73
N TYR A 23 -6.61 -3.95 -6.60
CA TYR A 23 -5.17 -4.02 -6.36
C TYR A 23 -4.69 -3.08 -5.24
N ALA A 24 -5.30 -1.90 -5.12
CA ALA A 24 -5.00 -0.96 -4.05
C ALA A 24 -5.43 -1.52 -2.68
N GLU A 25 -6.60 -2.16 -2.61
CA GLU A 25 -7.10 -2.76 -1.38
C GLU A 25 -6.26 -3.95 -0.91
N ILE A 26 -5.92 -4.87 -1.81
CA ILE A 26 -5.08 -6.02 -1.45
C ILE A 26 -3.66 -5.55 -1.06
N GLY A 27 -3.11 -4.55 -1.75
CA GLY A 27 -1.82 -3.95 -1.41
C GLY A 27 -1.84 -3.32 -0.02
N ARG A 28 -2.87 -2.54 0.31
CA ARG A 28 -3.06 -1.96 1.65
C ARG A 28 -3.18 -3.03 2.73
N LYS A 29 -4.01 -4.07 2.51
CA LYS A 29 -4.17 -5.18 3.47
C LYS A 29 -2.84 -5.93 3.67
N GLY A 30 -2.09 -6.16 2.60
CA GLY A 30 -0.76 -6.77 2.64
C GLY A 30 0.23 -5.90 3.42
N GLY A 31 0.28 -4.59 3.13
CA GLY A 31 1.15 -3.65 3.82
C GLY A 31 0.84 -3.50 5.32
N GLN A 32 -0.44 -3.53 5.70
CA GLN A 32 -0.84 -3.51 7.12
C GLN A 32 -0.40 -4.76 7.89
N LYS A 33 -0.38 -5.92 7.22
CA LYS A 33 0.06 -7.19 7.82
C LYS A 33 1.58 -7.41 7.72
N GLY A 34 2.23 -6.73 6.78
CA GLY A 34 3.67 -6.85 6.55
C GLY A 34 4.46 -6.15 7.66
N THR A 35 5.32 -6.89 8.33
CA THR A 35 6.15 -6.39 9.44
C THR A 35 7.64 -6.33 9.08
N THR A 36 8.02 -6.79 7.89
CA THR A 36 9.41 -7.05 7.54
C THR A 36 10.04 -6.03 6.59
N GLY A 37 9.32 -4.98 6.17
CA GLY A 37 9.78 -4.01 5.17
C GLY A 37 9.59 -2.55 5.56
N GLY A 38 10.28 -1.65 4.85
CA GLY A 38 10.13 -0.20 4.98
C GLY A 38 10.31 0.31 6.42
N PHE A 39 9.33 1.08 6.91
CA PHE A 39 9.31 1.61 8.28
C PHE A 39 9.07 0.55 9.36
N ALA A 40 8.55 -0.63 9.03
CA ALA A 40 8.40 -1.72 9.98
C ALA A 40 9.75 -2.40 10.29
N ALA A 41 10.63 -2.50 9.28
CA ALA A 41 11.98 -3.04 9.44
C ALA A 41 12.95 -2.06 10.11
N ASN A 42 12.68 -0.75 10.04
CA ASN A 42 13.51 0.28 10.65
C ASN A 42 12.64 1.36 11.32
N PRO A 43 12.26 1.15 12.59
CA PRO A 43 11.47 2.12 13.36
C PRO A 43 12.12 3.50 13.49
N GLU A 44 13.46 3.55 13.52
CA GLU A 44 14.19 4.81 13.66
C GLU A 44 14.08 5.66 12.39
N LEU A 45 14.14 5.03 11.21
CA LEU A 45 13.86 5.69 9.94
C LEU A 45 12.43 6.28 9.91
N ALA A 46 11.45 5.55 10.46
CA ALA A 46 10.07 6.00 10.57
C ALA A 46 9.94 7.26 11.44
N ARG A 47 10.62 7.25 12.58
CA ARG A 47 10.67 8.37 13.52
C ARG A 47 11.26 9.62 12.86
N ILE A 48 12.42 9.49 12.20
CA ILE A 48 13.10 10.61 11.55
C ILE A 48 12.24 11.20 10.42
N ALA A 49 11.68 10.33 9.56
CA ALA A 49 10.82 10.75 8.46
C ALA A 49 9.56 11.47 8.96
N GLY A 50 8.91 10.92 10.00
CA GLY A 50 7.74 11.53 10.63
C GLY A 50 8.03 12.89 11.25
N ALA A 51 9.14 13.02 11.98
CA ALA A 51 9.57 14.29 12.57
C ALA A 51 9.87 15.35 11.50
N LYS A 52 10.58 14.99 10.43
CA LYS A 52 10.89 15.90 9.32
C LYS A 52 9.60 16.34 8.61
N GLY A 53 8.70 15.40 8.30
CA GLY A 53 7.42 15.70 7.67
C GLY A 53 6.54 16.61 8.53
N GLY A 54 6.49 16.37 9.84
CA GLY A 54 5.77 17.21 10.79
C GLY A 54 6.29 18.65 10.85
N ARG A 55 7.62 18.83 10.86
CA ARG A 55 8.25 20.17 10.87
C ARG A 55 8.00 20.96 9.59
N ILE A 56 7.97 20.30 8.43
CA ILE A 56 7.75 20.95 7.12
C ILE A 56 6.25 21.19 6.86
N SER A 57 5.37 20.43 7.51
CA SER A 57 3.94 20.49 7.27
C SER A 57 3.37 21.89 7.55
N ARG A 58 2.69 22.45 6.53
CA ARG A 58 1.87 23.67 6.66
C ARG A 58 0.40 23.36 6.95
N ARG A 59 0.02 22.09 7.05
CA ARG A 59 -1.35 21.71 7.44
C ARG A 59 -1.53 22.01 8.93
N ARG A 60 -2.56 22.80 9.22
CA ARG A 60 -2.99 23.10 10.59
C ARG A 60 -3.39 21.78 11.26
N LYS A 61 -3.07 21.60 12.54
CA LYS A 61 -3.65 20.48 13.30
C LYS A 61 -5.17 20.65 13.28
N ALA A 62 -5.88 19.59 12.91
CA ALA A 62 -7.31 19.53 13.19
C ALA A 62 -7.47 19.49 14.71
N ALA A 63 -8.32 20.39 15.24
CA ALA A 63 -8.66 20.46 16.66
C ALA A 63 -9.55 19.28 17.06
#